data_AF-A0AAU8ZK16-F1
#
_entry.id   AF-A0AAU8ZK16-F1
#
_cell.length_a   1.000
_cell.length_b   1.000
_cell.length_c   1.000
_cell.angle_alpha   90.00
_cell.angle_beta   90.00
_cell.angle_gamma   90.00
#
_symmetry.space_group_name_H-M   'P 1'
#
loop_
_entity.id
_entity.type
_entity.pdbx_description
1 polymer ?
#
loop_
_entity_poly.entity_id
_entity_poly.type
_entity_poly.pdbx_seq_one_letter_code
_entity_poly.pdbx_strand_id
1 'polypeptide(L)' 'MEWVIGIIIFLAVINTIFKPRRCGVCGQGFKKKYHTWTIEGKKEHLCPHCNSRMTRRVSYKRFNDRFGK' A
#
# COMPACT_ATOMS: atom_id res chain seq x y z
N MET A 1 -16.47 -27.27 24.29
CA MET A 1 -16.60 -25.81 24.43
C MET A 1 -15.25 -25.09 24.50
N GLU A 2 -14.13 -25.78 24.70
CA GLU A 2 -12.79 -25.17 24.77
C GLU A 2 -12.05 -25.13 23.42
N TRP A 3 -12.28 -26.12 22.56
CA TRP A 3 -11.66 -26.21 21.22
C TRP A 3 -12.01 -25.04 20.30
N VAL A 4 -13.24 -24.50 20.41
CA VAL A 4 -13.68 -23.33 19.62
C VAL A 4 -12.91 -22.07 19.97
N ILE A 5 -12.53 -21.89 21.24
CA ILE A 5 -11.72 -20.74 21.69
C ILE A 5 -10.31 -20.86 21.10
N GLY A 6 -9.73 -22.07 21.12
CA GLY A 6 -8.45 -22.35 20.48
C GLY A 6 -8.46 -22.08 18.97
N ILE A 7 -9.52 -22.47 18.26
CA ILE A 7 -9.68 -22.21 16.82
C ILE A 7 -9.79 -20.71 16.54
N ILE A 8 -10.56 -19.96 17.33
CA ILE A 8 -10.70 -18.50 17.16
C ILE A 8 -9.36 -17.79 17.38
N ILE A 9 -8.62 -18.15 18.43
CA ILE A 9 -7.29 -17.59 18.70
C ILE A 9 -6.32 -17.92 17.57
N PHE A 10 -6.30 -19.17 17.09
CA PHE A 10 -5.44 -19.60 16.00
C PHE A 10 -5.72 -18.84 14.69
N LEU A 11 -7.00 -18.67 14.34
CA LEU A 11 -7.40 -17.87 13.17
C LEU A 11 -7.01 -16.39 13.30
N ALA A 12 -7.12 -15.82 14.50
CA ALA A 12 -6.69 -14.44 14.76
C ALA A 12 -5.16 -14.28 14.60
N VAL A 13 -4.38 -15.27 15.06
CA VAL A 13 -2.93 -15.31 14.91
C VAL A 13 -2.53 -15.43 13.43
N ILE A 14 -3.19 -16.30 12.66
CA ILE A 14 -2.95 -16.41 11.21
C ILE A 14 -3.25 -15.09 10.50
N ASN A 15 -4.37 -14.44 10.82
CA ASN A 15 -4.75 -13.17 10.20
C ASN A 15 -3.77 -12.03 10.51
N THR A 16 -3.14 -12.02 11.69
CA THR A 16 -2.11 -11.00 11.99
C THR A 16 -0.78 -11.29 11.30
N ILE A 17 -0.36 -12.57 11.21
CA ILE A 17 0.89 -12.97 10.55
C ILE A 17 0.79 -12.79 9.03
N PHE A 18 -0.36 -13.14 8.44
CA PHE A 18 -0.62 -13.02 7.00
C PHE A 18 -1.22 -11.68 6.61
N LYS A 19 -1.35 -10.72 7.53
CA LYS A 19 -1.95 -9.42 7.24
C LYS A 19 -1.20 -8.78 6.07
N PRO A 20 -1.85 -8.59 4.91
CA PRO A 20 -1.18 -8.00 3.78
C PRO A 20 -0.74 -6.59 4.17
N ARG A 21 0.55 -6.27 3.94
CA ARG A 21 1.07 -4.95 4.30
C ARG A 21 0.26 -3.89 3.57
N ARG A 22 -0.14 -2.84 4.28
CA ARG A 22 -1.08 -1.83 3.78
C ARG A 22 -0.35 -0.73 3.01
N CYS A 23 -0.98 -0.26 1.96
CA CYS A 23 -0.54 0.92 1.20
C CYS A 23 -0.64 2.16 2.08
N GLY A 24 0.40 2.99 2.11
CA GLY A 24 0.40 4.26 2.86
C GLY A 24 -0.64 5.28 2.37
N VAL A 25 -1.10 5.14 1.13
CA VAL A 25 -2.03 6.08 0.50
C VAL A 25 -3.49 5.61 0.57
N CYS A 26 -3.77 4.36 0.18
CA CYS A 26 -5.15 3.86 0.12
C CYS A 26 -5.48 2.81 1.18
N GLY A 27 -4.52 2.42 2.04
CA GLY A 27 -4.72 1.41 3.08
C GLY A 27 -4.91 -0.02 2.57
N GLN A 28 -4.96 -0.25 1.26
CA GLN A 28 -5.17 -1.57 0.68
C GLN A 28 -3.98 -2.48 0.98
N GLY A 29 -4.27 -3.70 1.43
CA GLY A 29 -3.27 -4.73 1.62
C GLY A 29 -2.68 -5.21 0.29
N PHE A 30 -1.35 -5.31 0.21
CA PHE A 30 -0.66 -5.85 -0.96
C PHE A 30 0.52 -6.73 -0.54
N LYS A 31 0.82 -7.76 -1.34
CA LYS A 31 1.80 -8.80 -0.99
C LYS A 31 3.26 -8.35 -1.12
N LYS A 32 3.57 -7.34 -1.95
CA LYS A 32 4.95 -7.06 -2.37
C LYS A 32 5.31 -5.56 -2.30
N LYS A 33 6.32 -5.20 -1.49
CA LYS A 33 6.87 -3.83 -1.38
C LYS A 33 7.87 -3.52 -2.49
N TYR A 34 7.39 -3.24 -3.70
CA TYR A 34 8.26 -2.75 -4.79
C TYR A 34 8.27 -1.24 -4.91
N HIS A 35 7.13 -0.60 -4.67
CA HIS A 35 6.97 0.83 -4.93
C HIS A 35 7.11 1.62 -3.64
N THR A 36 8.04 2.57 -3.65
CA THR A 36 8.29 3.44 -2.50
C THR A 36 8.38 4.87 -2.97
N TRP A 37 7.64 5.75 -2.30
CA TRP A 37 7.57 7.17 -2.65
C TRP A 37 7.74 8.01 -1.40
N THR A 38 8.38 9.17 -1.56
CA THR A 38 8.43 10.18 -0.51
C THR A 38 7.19 11.05 -0.61
N ILE A 39 6.32 10.96 0.39
CA ILE A 39 5.09 11.75 0.50
C ILE A 39 5.22 12.54 1.81
N GLU A 40 5.13 13.87 1.73
CA GLU A 40 5.21 14.76 2.92
C GLU A 40 6.46 14.51 3.80
N GLY A 41 7.60 14.22 3.16
CA GLY A 41 8.86 13.91 3.85
C GLY A 41 8.95 12.52 4.47
N LYS A 42 7.89 11.69 4.36
CA LYS A 42 7.88 10.30 4.83
C LYS A 42 7.98 9.31 3.68
N LYS A 43 8.72 8.23 3.89
CA LYS A 43 8.92 7.17 2.89
C LYS A 43 7.80 6.15 3.01
N GLU A 44 6.79 6.29 2.16
CA GLU A 44 5.60 5.45 2.14
C GLU A 44 5.68 4.36 1.07
N HIS A 45 5.09 3.20 1.37
CA HIS A 45 5.01 2.10 0.42
C HIS A 45 3.65 2.05 -0.26
N LEU A 46 3.68 1.99 -1.58
CA LEU A 46 2.49 2.09 -2.41
C LEU A 46 2.14 0.74 -3.03
N CYS A 47 0.84 0.46 -3.14
CA CYS A 47 0.36 -0.62 -3.99
C CYS A 47 0.54 -0.26 -5.48
N PRO A 48 0.51 -1.25 -6.40
CA PRO A 48 0.72 -1.02 -7.83
C PRO A 48 -0.22 0.03 -8.43
N HIS A 49 -1.47 0.08 -7.97
CA HIS A 49 -2.48 1.04 -8.42
C HIS A 49 -2.13 2.48 -8.02
N CYS A 50 -1.82 2.71 -6.74
CA CYS A 50 -1.41 4.02 -6.25
C CYS A 50 -0.11 4.47 -6.90
N ASN A 51 0.85 3.56 -7.09
CA ASN A 51 2.09 3.83 -7.80
C ASN A 51 1.84 4.31 -9.23
N SER A 52 0.99 3.62 -9.99
CA SER A 52 0.65 4.01 -11.37
C SER A 52 0.05 5.42 -11.44
N ARG A 53 -0.87 5.75 -10.52
CA ARG A 53 -1.44 7.10 -10.43
C ARG A 53 -0.39 8.16 -10.11
N MET A 54 0.53 7.86 -9.20
CA MET A 54 1.60 8.78 -8.81
C MET A 54 2.55 9.05 -9.98
N THR A 55 2.99 8.00 -10.67
CA THR A 55 3.82 8.12 -11.89
C THR A 55 3.14 8.97 -12.95
N ARG A 56 1.84 8.75 -13.21
CA ARG A 56 1.07 9.55 -14.18
C ARG A 56 1.01 11.02 -13.80
N ARG A 57 0.83 11.35 -12.51
CA ARG A 57 0.86 12.74 -12.03
C ARG A 57 2.22 13.39 -12.24
N VAL A 58 3.32 12.68 -11.95
CA VAL A 58 4.68 13.19 -12.16
C VAL A 58 4.95 13.44 -13.64
N SER A 59 4.59 12.50 -14.51
CA SER A 59 4.73 12.65 -15.96
C SER A 59 3.90 13.82 -16.48
N TYR A 60 2.66 13.97 -16.03
CA TYR A 60 1.81 15.08 -16.41
C TYR A 60 2.38 16.43 -15.94
N LYS A 61 2.86 16.51 -14.69
CA LYS A 61 3.51 17.72 -14.17
C LYS A 61 4.73 18.09 -15.01
N ARG A 62 5.60 17.12 -15.36
CA ARG A 62 6.76 17.35 -16.24
C ARG A 62 6.37 17.78 -17.64
N PHE A 63 5.31 17.21 -18.19
CA PHE A 63 4.79 17.60 -19.49
C PHE A 63 4.31 19.07 -19.46
N ASN A 64 3.53 19.44 -18.45
CA ASN A 64 3.02 20.80 -18.30
C ASN A 64 4.14 21.81 -18.01
N ASP A 65 5.14 21.43 -17.21
CA ASP A 65 6.31 22.26 -16.93
C ASP A 65 7.11 22.58 -18.19
N ARG A 66 7.21 21.63 -19.12
CA ARG A 66 7.94 21.79 -20.37
C ARG A 66 7.13 22.51 -21.46
N PHE A 67 5.85 22.20 -21.59
CA PHE A 67 5.02 22.60 -22.73
C PHE A 67 3.86 23.52 -22.36
N GLY A 68 3.91 24.10 -21.15
CA GLY A 68 2.93 25.01 -20.53
C GLY A 68 1.73 25.36 -21.39
N LYS A 69 0.57 24.80 -21.03
CA LYS A 69 -0.72 25.20 -21.61
C LYS A 69 -1.30 26.36 -20.83
#